data_AF-A0A699URR1-F1
#
_entry.id   AF-A0A699URR1-F1
#
_cell.length_a   1.000
_cell.length_b   1.000
_cell.length_c   1.000
_cell.angle_alpha   90.00
_cell.angle_beta   90.00
_cell.angle_gamma   90.00
#
_symmetry.space_group_name_H-M   'P 1'
#
loop_
_entity.id
_entity.type
_entity.pdbx_description
1 polymer ?
#
loop_
_entity_poly.entity_id
_entity_poly.type
_entity_poly.pdbx_seq_one_letter_code
_entity_poly.pdbx_strand_id
1 'polypeptide(L)' 'MSSMGELTFFLGLQVKQKKDGIFISQDIYVAEILRKFGLSKGKSASTPIDAEKPLLKDSDGEDVDVHTYSQENL' A
#
# COMPACT_ATOMS: atom_id res chain seq x y z
N MET A 1 7.65 12.81 25.87
CA MET A 1 7.08 11.94 24.81
C MET A 1 8.13 11.84 23.71
N SER A 2 8.58 10.63 23.36
CA SER A 2 9.50 10.47 22.22
C SER A 2 8.71 10.59 20.94
N SER A 3 9.16 11.44 20.02
CA SER A 3 8.71 11.41 18.64
C SER A 3 9.21 10.08 18.06
N MET A 4 8.33 9.09 17.91
CA MET A 4 8.62 7.97 17.01
C MET A 4 8.84 8.62 15.64
N GLY A 5 10.03 8.46 15.07
CA GLY A 5 10.42 9.14 13.84
C GLY A 5 9.51 8.83 12.65
N GLU A 6 9.89 9.31 11.47
CA GLU A 6 9.09 9.12 10.26
C GLU A 6 8.83 7.63 9.96
N LEU A 7 7.54 7.27 9.82
CA LEU A 7 7.10 5.95 9.37
C LEU A 7 7.49 5.78 7.90
N THR A 8 8.46 4.92 7.63
CA THR A 8 9.01 4.66 6.28
C THR A 8 8.51 3.35 5.67
N PHE A 9 8.04 2.40 6.50
CA PHE A 9 7.45 1.14 6.07
C PHE A 9 6.30 0.72 6.99
N PHE A 10 5.22 0.18 6.42
CA PHE A 10 4.08 -0.38 7.15
C PHE A 10 3.51 -1.59 6.41
N LEU A 11 3.42 -2.75 7.06
CA LEU A 11 2.94 -4.00 6.46
C LEU A 11 3.62 -4.37 5.11
N GLY A 12 4.91 -4.03 4.96
CA GLY A 12 5.66 -4.24 3.71
C GLY A 12 5.41 -3.19 2.62
N LEU A 13 4.57 -2.19 2.88
CA LEU A 13 4.36 -1.02 2.01
C LEU A 13 5.37 0.07 2.38
N GLN A 14 5.98 0.68 1.37
CA GLN A 14 6.82 1.85 1.58
C GLN A 14 5.94 3.08 1.79
N VAL A 15 6.24 3.85 2.84
CA VAL A 15 5.53 5.08 3.20
C VAL A 15 6.49 6.24 3.01
N LYS A 16 6.04 7.28 2.29
CA LYS A 16 6.75 8.54 2.12
C LYS A 16 5.85 9.67 2.61
N GLN A 17 6.22 10.32 3.70
CA GLN A 17 5.45 11.43 4.22
C GLN A 17 5.87 12.71 3.50
N LYS A 18 4.91 13.40 2.91
CA LYS A 18 5.11 14.68 2.23
C LYS A 18 4.28 15.75 2.93
N LYS A 19 4.54 17.02 2.60
CA LYS A 19 3.79 18.15 3.17
C LYS A 19 2.30 18.13 2.80
N ASP A 20 1.98 17.55 1.65
CA ASP A 20 0.66 17.46 1.04
C ASP A 20 -0.06 16.12 1.32
N GLY A 21 0.58 15.19 2.03
CA GLY A 21 -0.04 13.92 2.40
C GLY A 21 0.94 12.76 2.48
N ILE A 22 0.40 11.55 2.46
CA ILE A 22 1.17 10.30 2.56
C ILE A 22 1.14 9.59 1.21
N PHE A 23 2.32 9.25 0.69
CA PHE A 23 2.46 8.44 -0.51
C PHE A 23 2.85 7.01 -0.11
N ILE A 24 2.08 6.03 -0.59
CA ILE A 24 2.31 4.61 -0.34
C ILE A 24 2.71 3.93 -1.65
N SER A 25 3.80 3.17 -1.66
CA SER A 25 4.18 2.36 -2.83
C SER A 25 4.78 1.00 -2.46
N GLN A 26 4.86 0.13 -3.47
CA GLN A 26 5.52 -1.18 -3.37
C GLN A 26 6.70 -1.28 -4.33
N ASP A 27 7.28 -0.15 -4.74
CA ASP A 27 8.28 -0.08 -5.81
C ASP A 27 9.47 -1.03 -5.57
N ILE A 28 9.91 -1.13 -4.31
CA ILE A 28 10.99 -2.04 -3.90
C ILE A 28 10.59 -3.49 -4.14
N TYR A 29 9.40 -3.90 -3.69
CA TYR A 29 8.92 -5.27 -3.85
C TYR A 29 8.75 -5.65 -5.33
N VAL A 30 8.20 -4.73 -6.14
CA VAL A 30 8.07 -4.91 -7.59
C VAL A 30 9.45 -5.09 -8.23
N ALA A 31 10.43 -4.26 -7.87
CA ALA A 31 11.79 -4.38 -8.39
C ALA A 31 12.46 -5.71 -8.02
N GLU A 32 12.21 -6.22 -6.81
CA GLU A 32 12.71 -7.52 -6.36
C GLU A 32 12.10 -8.69 -7.14
N ILE A 33 10.78 -8.67 -7.37
CA ILE A 33 10.10 -9.67 -8.21
C ILE A 33 10.66 -9.66 -9.63
N LEU A 34 10.76 -8.48 -10.25
CA LEU A 34 11.28 -8.35 -11.60
C LEU A 34 12.71 -8.87 -11.70
N ARG A 35 13.55 -8.59 -10.71
CA ARG A 35 14.92 -9.13 -10.63
C ARG A 35 14.92 -10.66 -10.51
N LYS A 36 14.07 -11.23 -9.64
CA LYS A 36 13.97 -12.67 -9.39
C LYS A 36 13.62 -13.46 -10.66
N PHE A 37 12.79 -12.90 -11.54
CA PHE A 37 12.36 -13.55 -12.78
C PHE A 37 13.14 -13.08 -14.02
N GLY A 38 14.20 -12.28 -13.86
CA GLY A 38 15.01 -11.80 -15.00
C GLY A 38 14.30 -10.76 -15.89
N LEU A 39 13.24 -10.12 -15.38
CA LEU A 39 12.40 -9.15 -16.09
C LEU A 39 12.79 -7.69 -15.83
N SER A 40 13.94 -7.44 -15.21
CA SER A 40 14.42 -6.08 -14.89
C SER A 40 14.61 -5.17 -16.11
N LYS A 41 14.83 -5.74 -17.30
CA LYS A 41 14.94 -5.03 -18.59
C LYS A 41 13.67 -5.16 -19.45
N GLY A 42 12.58 -5.70 -18.89
CA GLY A 42 11.30 -5.81 -19.59
C GLY A 42 10.80 -4.42 -20.00
N LYS A 43 10.17 -4.34 -21.18
CA LYS A 43 9.54 -3.09 -21.61
C LYS A 43 8.38 -2.78 -20.68
N SER A 44 8.28 -1.52 -20.24
CA SER A 44 7.10 -1.06 -19.51
C SER A 44 5.89 -1.13 -20.45
N ALA A 45 4.80 -1.72 -19.96
CA ALA A 45 3.50 -1.61 -20.59
C ALA A 45 2.77 -0.44 -19.92
N SER A 46 2.26 0.50 -20.73
CA SER A 46 1.38 1.56 -20.24
C SER A 46 -0.04 1.02 -20.11
N THR A 47 -0.21 -0.02 -19.30
CA THR A 47 -1.54 -0.45 -18.88
C THR A 47 -1.96 0.50 -17.77
N PRO A 48 -2.91 1.42 -18.00
CA PRO A 48 -3.37 2.32 -16.96
C PRO A 48 -4.03 1.47 -15.87
N ILE A 49 -3.70 1.74 -14.61
CA ILE A 49 -4.56 1.29 -13.52
C ILE A 49 -5.91 1.99 -13.69
N ASP A 50 -7.00 1.26 -13.44
CA ASP A 50 -8.34 1.85 -13.43
C ASP A 50 -8.47 2.75 -12.18
N ALA A 51 -7.97 3.98 -12.29
CA ALA A 51 -7.97 4.96 -11.22
C ALA A 51 -9.38 5.50 -10.91
N GLU A 52 -10.36 5.22 -11.78
CA GLU A 52 -11.75 5.68 -11.65
C GLU A 52 -12.60 4.82 -10.71
N LYS A 53 -12.04 3.76 -10.11
CA LYS A 53 -12.65 3.07 -8.97
C LYS A 53 -11.96 3.51 -7.68
N PRO A 54 -12.29 4.69 -7.13
CA PRO A 54 -11.89 5.02 -5.78
C PRO A 54 -12.39 3.94 -4.81
N LEU A 55 -11.69 3.76 -3.69
CA LEU A 55 -12.21 2.99 -2.56
C LEU A 55 -13.42 3.73 -2.01
N LEU A 56 -14.58 3.48 -2.61
CA LEU A 56 -15.86 3.98 -2.15
C LEU A 56 -16.32 3.11 -0.99
N LYS A 57 -17.02 3.72 -0.05
CA LYS A 57 -17.83 2.95 0.88
C LYS A 57 -18.83 2.15 0.04
N ASP A 58 -18.85 0.84 0.25
CA ASP A 58 -19.91 0.00 -0.28
C ASP A 58 -21.20 0.41 0.41
N SER A 59 -22.13 1.03 -0.32
CA SER A 59 -23.41 1.48 0.23
C SER A 59 -24.32 0.32 0.60
N ASP A 60 -24.11 -0.83 -0.03
CA ASP A 60 -24.87 -2.06 0.21
C ASP A 60 -24.08 -3.06 1.08
N GLY A 61 -22.83 -2.71 1.42
CA GLY A 61 -21.97 -3.51 2.29
C GLY A 61 -22.39 -3.41 3.75
N GLU A 62 -22.36 -4.54 4.45
CA GLU A 62 -22.58 -4.54 5.90
C GLU A 62 -21.47 -3.75 6.61
N ASP A 63 -21.86 -2.97 7.62
CA ASP A 63 -20.89 -2.23 8.43
C ASP A 63 -19.97 -3.21 9.15
N VAL A 64 -18.67 -3.01 9.00
CA VAL A 64 -17.67 -3.93 9.52
C VAL A 64 -17.20 -3.38 10.87
N ASP A 65 -17.54 -4.09 11.94
CA ASP A 65 -17.08 -3.71 13.28
C ASP A 65 -15.54 -3.76 13.33
N VAL A 66 -14.93 -2.66 13.74
CA VAL A 66 -13.48 -2.48 13.78
C VAL A 66 -12.81 -3.50 14.71
N HIS A 67 -13.54 -3.98 15.73
CA HIS A 67 -13.04 -5.01 16.65
C HIS A 67 -13.07 -6.43 16.08
N THR A 68 -13.72 -6.65 14.93
CA THR A 68 -13.75 -7.96 14.25
C THR A 68 -12.34 -8.40 13.82
N TYR A 69 -11.45 -7.45 13.52
CA TYR A 69 -10.08 -7.72 13.04
C TYR A 69 -8.98 -7.25 13.98
N SER A 70 -9.30 -6.64 15.12
CA SER A 70 -8.31 -6.37 16.16
C SER A 70 -7.92 -7.69 16.82
N GLN A 71 -6.69 -8.14 16.58
CA GLN A 71 -6.09 -9.29 17.27
C GLN A 71 -5.76 -8.88 18.73
N GLU A 72 -6.78 -8.75 19.59
CA GLU A 72 -6.61 -8.60 21.05
C GLU A 72 -6.67 -9.95 21.79
N ASN A 73 -6.44 -11.07 21.10
CA ASN A 73 -6.29 -12.38 21.73
C ASN A 73 -5.03 -13.09 21.23
N LEU A 74 -3.88 -12.68 21.81
CA LEU A 74 -2.72 -13.52 22.07
C LEU A 74 -2.17 -13.17 23.45
#